data_AF-A0A3C0G8Q9-F1
#
_entry.id   AF-A0A3C0G8Q9-F1
#
_cell.length_a   1.000
_cell.length_b   1.000
_cell.length_c   1.000
_cell.angle_alpha   90.00
_cell.angle_beta   90.00
_cell.angle_gamma   90.00
#
_symmetry.space_group_name_H-M   'P 1'
#
loop_
_entity.id
_entity.type
_entity.pdbx_description
1 polymer ?
#
loop_
_entity_poly.entity_id
_entity_poly.type
_entity_poly.pdbx_seq_one_letter_code
_entity_poly.pdbx_strand_id
1 'polypeptide(L)'
;VWLKGYVYDRHNGKPFSETTTVHVGLYNVDGKKFDDYHFKASNGYFKGNIAVDSMLVSGEYYLRSSTNWMKNFIEDDSFVQKITILNEKLIEKAKSVREYDIQFLL
;
A
#
# COMPACT_ATOMS: atom_id res chain seq x y z
N VAL A 1 -0.62 -8.31 -3.48
CA VAL A 1 -1.76 -7.39 -3.66
C VAL A 1 -2.04 -7.21 -5.14
N TRP A 2 -3.26 -7.49 -5.59
CA TRP A 2 -3.68 -7.20 -6.97
C TRP A 2 -4.31 -5.80 -7.03
N LEU A 3 -4.03 -5.05 -8.09
CA LEU A 3 -4.56 -3.70 -8.26
C LEU A 3 -4.92 -3.40 -9.72
N LYS A 4 -5.91 -2.53 -9.87
CA LYS A 4 -6.29 -1.89 -11.11
C LYS A 4 -6.33 -0.40 -10.85
N GLY A 5 -5.66 0.37 -11.70
CA GLY A 5 -5.63 1.82 -11.58
C GLY A 5 -6.15 2.52 -12.83
N TYR A 6 -6.53 3.77 -12.61
CA TYR A 6 -7.19 4.62 -13.59
C TYR A 6 -6.44 5.95 -13.62
N VAL A 7 -5.97 6.36 -14.79
CA VAL A 7 -5.30 7.65 -15.01
C VAL A 7 -6.32 8.59 -15.65
N TYR A 8 -6.64 9.64 -14.94
CA TYR A 8 -7.70 10.58 -15.32
C TYR A 8 -7.13 11.99 -15.43
N ASP A 9 -7.44 12.65 -16.53
CA ASP A 9 -7.20 14.08 -16.70
C ASP A 9 -8.34 14.84 -16.00
N ARG A 10 -8.02 15.45 -14.86
CA ARG A 10 -8.98 16.22 -14.05
C ARG A 10 -9.45 17.50 -14.75
N HIS A 11 -8.64 18.09 -15.61
CA HIS A 11 -8.99 19.32 -16.33
C HIS A 11 -10.06 19.02 -17.39
N ASN A 12 -9.88 17.93 -18.14
CA ASN A 12 -10.74 17.59 -19.26
C ASN A 12 -11.86 16.59 -18.91
N GLY A 13 -11.88 16.07 -17.69
CA GLY A 13 -12.87 15.10 -17.25
C GLY A 13 -12.83 13.80 -18.05
N LYS A 14 -11.66 13.40 -18.54
CA LYS A 14 -11.51 12.24 -19.42
C LYS A 14 -10.39 11.32 -18.97
N PRO A 15 -10.52 10.00 -19.20
CA PRO A 15 -9.38 9.10 -19.08
C PRO A 15 -8.23 9.60 -19.95
N PHE A 16 -7.00 9.49 -19.44
CA PHE A 16 -5.82 9.90 -20.18
C PHE A 16 -5.68 9.02 -21.43
N SER A 17 -5.86 9.60 -22.61
CA SER A 17 -5.90 8.84 -23.87
C SER A 17 -4.54 8.28 -24.28
N GLU A 18 -3.46 8.92 -23.83
CA GLU A 18 -2.10 8.51 -24.16
C GLU A 18 -1.59 7.40 -23.23
N THR A 19 -0.46 6.81 -23.62
CA THR A 19 0.24 5.86 -22.78
C THR A 19 1.12 6.61 -21.79
N THR A 20 1.03 6.29 -20.50
CA THR A 20 1.90 6.86 -19.47
C THR A 20 2.46 5.79 -18.54
N THR A 21 3.63 6.06 -17.98
CA THR A 21 4.15 5.30 -16.84
C THR A 21 3.51 5.82 -15.56
N VAL A 22 2.93 4.90 -14.79
CA VAL A 22 2.43 5.11 -13.43
C VAL A 22 3.45 4.53 -12.47
N HIS A 23 3.95 5.38 -11.57
CA HIS A 23 4.83 5.02 -10.47
C HIS A 23 3.99 4.79 -9.23
N VAL A 24 4.10 3.62 -8.61
CA VAL A 24 3.37 3.25 -7.39
C VAL A 24 4.41 2.91 -6.33
N GLY A 25 4.64 3.84 -5.40
CA GLY A 25 5.52 3.61 -4.27
C GLY A 25 4.76 3.02 -3.09
N LEU A 26 5.40 2.10 -2.38
CA LEU A 26 4.93 1.55 -1.11
C LEU A 26 5.67 2.23 0.04
N TYR A 27 4.92 2.76 1.01
CA TYR A 27 5.45 3.52 2.15
C TYR A 27 4.91 2.95 3.46
N ASN A 28 5.68 3.04 4.54
CA ASN A 28 5.16 2.77 5.88
C ASN A 28 4.52 4.03 6.51
N VAL A 29 4.04 3.87 7.75
CA VAL A 29 3.47 4.95 8.58
C VAL A 29 4.42 6.14 8.81
N ASP A 30 5.73 5.91 8.81
CA ASP A 30 6.74 6.96 8.98
C ASP A 30 7.04 7.71 7.67
N GLY A 31 6.39 7.34 6.57
CA GLY A 31 6.63 7.91 5.24
C GLY A 31 7.93 7.40 4.57
N LYS A 32 8.57 6.36 5.13
CA LYS A 32 9.74 5.73 4.50
C LYS A 32 9.30 4.85 3.34
N LYS A 33 9.90 5.07 2.16
CA LYS A 33 9.66 4.24 0.98
C LYS A 33 10.26 2.85 1.17
N PHE A 34 9.44 1.82 1.03
CA PHE A 34 9.84 0.41 1.01
C PHE A 34 10.23 -0.04 -0.39
N ASP A 35 9.39 0.26 -1.37
CA ASP A 35 9.59 -0.19 -2.74
C ASP A 35 8.88 0.73 -3.75
N ASP A 36 9.20 0.57 -5.03
CA ASP A 36 8.70 1.39 -6.14
C ASP A 36 8.36 0.53 -7.37
N TYR A 37 7.10 0.54 -7.76
CA TYR A 37 6.58 -0.27 -8.85
C TYR A 37 6.19 0.60 -10.04
N HIS A 38 6.55 0.14 -11.25
CA HIS A 38 6.29 0.87 -12.48
C HIS A 38 5.29 0.10 -13.33
N PHE A 39 4.16 0.74 -13.65
CA PHE A 39 3.13 0.17 -14.50
C PHE A 39 2.94 1.02 -15.75
N LYS A 40 2.81 0.38 -16.90
CA LYS A 40 2.41 1.05 -18.14
C LYS A 40 0.90 1.13 -18.19
N ALA A 41 0.36 2.35 -18.21
CA ALA A 41 -1.05 2.60 -18.44
C ALA A 41 -1.29 2.92 -19.91
N SER A 42 -2.36 2.36 -20.47
CA SER A 42 -2.82 2.62 -21.83
C SER A 42 -4.31 2.92 -21.81
N ASN A 43 -4.73 3.93 -22.58
CA ASN A 43 -6.10 4.44 -22.60
C ASN A 43 -6.64 4.81 -21.21
N GLY A 44 -5.76 5.24 -20.29
CA GLY A 44 -6.14 5.65 -18.95
C GLY A 44 -6.32 4.49 -17.96
N TYR A 45 -5.89 3.27 -18.31
CA TYR A 45 -6.03 2.10 -17.42
C TYR A 45 -4.74 1.31 -17.30
N PHE A 46 -4.50 0.74 -16.11
CA PHE A 46 -3.49 -0.28 -15.91
C PHE A 46 -3.97 -1.33 -14.90
N LYS A 47 -3.35 -2.51 -14.97
CA LYS A 47 -3.54 -3.60 -14.02
C LYS A 47 -2.19 -4.17 -13.64
N GLY A 48 -2.07 -4.70 -12.43
CA GLY A 48 -0.85 -5.32 -11.99
C GLY A 48 -0.98 -5.90 -10.59
N ASN A 49 0.16 -6.31 -10.06
CA ASN A 49 0.27 -6.84 -8.72
C ASN A 49 1.55 -6.36 -8.08
N ILE A 50 1.50 -6.24 -6.77
CA ILE A 50 2.62 -5.97 -5.89
C ILE A 50 2.86 -7.24 -5.07
N ALA A 51 4.09 -7.75 -5.11
CA ALA A 51 4.49 -8.86 -4.26
C ALA A 51 4.53 -8.39 -2.80
N VAL A 52 3.95 -9.18 -1.91
CA VAL A 52 4.08 -8.98 -0.47
C VAL A 52 4.94 -10.13 0.02
N ASP A 53 6.20 -9.85 0.34
CA ASP A 53 7.14 -10.84 0.83
C ASP A 53 7.22 -10.82 2.37
N SER A 54 8.08 -11.69 2.91
CA SER A 54 8.28 -11.83 4.35
C SER A 54 9.06 -10.67 5.00
N MET A 55 9.64 -9.75 4.21
CA MET A 55 10.32 -8.56 4.74
C MET A 55 9.31 -7.51 5.19
N LEU A 56 8.08 -7.55 4.68
CA LEU A 56 6.98 -6.70 5.13
C LEU A 56 6.41 -7.23 6.46
N VAL A 57 6.69 -6.49 7.52
CA VAL A 57 6.09 -6.73 8.84
C VAL A 57 4.61 -6.38 8.84
N SER A 58 3.84 -7.03 9.70
CA SER A 58 2.43 -6.67 9.91
C SER A 58 2.30 -5.20 10.29
N GLY A 59 1.39 -4.48 9.65
CA GLY A 59 1.20 -3.06 9.92
C GLY A 59 0.45 -2.32 8.81
N GLU A 60 0.40 -1.01 8.98
CA GLU A 60 -0.21 -0.10 8.01
C GLU A 60 0.82 0.39 7.00
N TYR A 61 0.43 0.40 5.73
CA TYR A 61 1.23 0.87 4.62
C TYR A 61 0.39 1.75 3.70
N TYR A 62 1.06 2.51 2.86
CA TYR A 62 0.45 3.46 1.94
C TYR A 62 1.01 3.22 0.54
N LEU A 63 0.10 3.03 -0.42
CA LEU A 63 0.41 3.05 -1.84
C LEU A 63 0.23 4.47 -2.34
N ARG A 64 1.31 5.12 -2.77
CA ARG A 64 1.26 6.43 -3.42
C ARG A 64 1.52 6.25 -4.91
N SER A 65 0.56 6.62 -5.74
CA SER A 65 0.67 6.55 -7.19
C SER A 65 0.79 7.94 -7.82
N SER A 66 1.73 8.09 -8.76
CA SER A 66 1.93 9.30 -9.55
C SER A 66 2.25 8.95 -11.00
N THR A 67 2.10 9.89 -11.92
CA THR A 67 2.51 9.70 -13.33
C THR A 67 3.70 10.58 -13.66
N ASN A 68 4.44 10.25 -14.71
CA ASN A 68 5.49 11.15 -15.22
C ASN A 68 4.94 12.52 -15.63
N TRP A 69 3.69 12.57 -16.10
CA TRP A 69 3.05 13.80 -16.54
C TRP A 69 2.80 14.78 -15.37
N MET A 70 2.46 14.26 -14.19
CA MET A 70 2.26 15.07 -12.97
C MET A 70 3.52 15.84 -12.54
N LYS A 71 4.72 15.37 -12.90
CA LYS A 71 5.99 16.06 -12.55
C LYS A 71 6.14 17.43 -13.23
N ASN A 72 5.34 17.72 -14.25
CA ASN A 72 5.35 19.02 -14.93
C ASN A 72 4.52 20.09 -14.21
N PHE A 73 3.87 19.75 -13.09
CA PHE A 73 2.99 20.64 -12.34
C PHE A 73 3.55 20.85 -10.92
N ILE A 74 3.24 22.00 -10.33
CA ILE A 74 3.65 22.36 -8.96
C ILE A 74 2.78 21.62 -7.93
N GLU A 75 1.54 21.30 -8.30
CA GLU A 75 0.56 20.65 -7.44
C GLU A 75 0.81 19.14 -7.33
N ASP A 76 0.69 18.60 -6.12
CA ASP A 76 0.81 17.16 -5.88
C ASP A 76 -0.54 16.47 -6.07
N ASP A 77 -0.77 16.01 -7.29
CA ASP A 77 -1.96 15.24 -7.66
C ASP A 77 -1.78 13.72 -7.50
N SER A 78 -0.78 13.31 -6.71
CA SER A 78 -0.59 11.90 -6.38
C SER A 78 -1.80 11.34 -5.64
N PHE A 79 -2.20 10.13 -5.99
CA PHE A 79 -3.22 9.39 -5.25
C PHE A 79 -2.56 8.54 -4.16
N VAL A 80 -3.13 8.53 -2.96
CA VAL A 80 -2.63 7.74 -1.82
C VAL A 80 -3.73 6.82 -1.30
N GLN A 81 -3.42 5.53 -1.23
CA GLN A 81 -4.32 4.50 -0.71
C GLN A 81 -3.66 3.78 0.48
N LYS A 82 -4.33 3.79 1.63
CA LYS A 82 -3.92 2.99 2.80
C LYS A 82 -4.25 1.52 2.57
N ILE A 83 -3.32 0.64 2.95
CA ILE A 83 -3.48 -0.82 2.99
C ILE A 83 -2.94 -1.36 4.33
N THR A 84 -3.48 -2.48 4.79
CA THR A 84 -2.98 -3.17 5.99
C THR A 84 -2.42 -4.52 5.58
N ILE A 85 -1.19 -4.80 5.95
CA ILE A 85 -0.54 -6.09 5.74
C ILE A 85 -0.62 -6.86 7.05
N LEU A 86 -1.15 -8.09 6.99
CA LEU A 86 -1.22 -9.00 8.12
C LEU A 86 -0.32 -10.20 7.81
N ASN A 87 0.71 -10.40 8.63
CA ASN A 87 1.58 -11.55 8.56
C ASN A 87 1.20 -12.51 9.69
N GLU A 88 0.83 -13.75 9.35
CA GLU A 88 0.54 -14.84 10.31
C GLU A 88 1.82 -15.41 10.94
N LYS A 89 2.86 -14.60 11.15
CA LYS A 89 3.88 -15.01 12.12
C LYS A 89 3.14 -15.18 13.43
N LEU A 90 3.01 -16.44 13.84
CA LEU A 90 2.50 -16.85 15.14
C LEU A 90 3.18 -15.94 16.15
N ILE A 91 2.45 -14.93 16.61
CA ILE A 91 2.74 -14.35 17.90
C ILE A 91 2.48 -15.55 18.80
N GLU A 92 3.53 -16.28 19.17
CA GLU A 92 3.49 -17.07 20.38
C GLU A 92 3.09 -16.04 21.44
N LYS A 93 1.79 -15.92 21.68
CA LYS A 93 1.27 -15.15 22.78
C LYS A 93 2.05 -15.72 23.95
N ALA A 94 2.95 -14.93 24.52
CA ALA A 94 3.66 -15.32 25.73
C ALA A 94 2.59 -15.88 26.64
N LYS A 95 2.63 -17.20 26.87
CA LYS A 95 1.64 -17.89 27.69
C LYS A 95 1.75 -17.20 29.03
N SER A 96 0.79 -16.33 29.37
CA SER A 96 0.68 -15.83 30.72
C SER A 96 0.38 -17.07 31.56
N VAL A 97 1.40 -17.64 32.20
CA VAL A 97 1.20 -18.65 33.22
C VAL A 97 0.40 -17.94 34.30
N ARG A 98 -0.92 -18.15 34.30
CA ARG A 98 -1.76 -17.71 35.41
C ARG A 98 -1.50 -18.73 36.51
N GLU A 99 -0.67 -18.36 37.47
CA GLU A 99 -0.66 -19.05 38.76
C GLU A 99 -2.03 -18.81 39.39
N TYR A 100 -2.85 -19.86 39.41
CA TYR A 100 -4.07 -19.87 40.18
C TYR A 100 -3.70 -20.27 41.60
N ASP A 101 -3.72 -19.30 42.53
CA ASP A 101 -3.68 -19.61 43.95
C ASP A 101 -5.09 -20.05 44.38
N ILE A 102 -5.23 -21.34 44.68
CA ILE A 102 -6.47 -21.95 45.16
C ILE A 102 -6.38 -22.07 46.68
N GLN A 103 -7.09 -21.19 47.38
CA GLN A 103 -7.21 -21.24 48.83
C GLN A 103 -8.53 -21.90 49.22
N PHE A 104 -8.44 -23.03 49.92
CA PHE A 104 -9.58 -23.63 50.61
C PHE A 104 -9.60 -23.09 52.04
N LEU A 105 -10.68 -22.41 52.41
CA LEU A 105 -10.95 -22.07 53.80
C LEU A 105 -11.59 -23.30 54.46
N LEU A 106 -10.90 -23.87 55.45
CA LEU A 106 -11.43 -24.86 56.39
C LEU A 106 -12.14 -24.15 57.55
#